data_AF-A0A1T4VQS5-F1
#
_entry.id   AF-A0A1T4VQS5-F1
#
_cell.length_a   1.000
_cell.length_b   1.000
_cell.length_c   1.000
_cell.angle_alpha   90.00
_cell.angle_beta   90.00
_cell.angle_gamma   90.00
#
_symmetry.space_group_name_H-M   'P 1'
#
loop_
_entity.id
_entity.type
_entity.pdbx_description
1 polymer ?
#
loop_
_entity_poly.entity_id
_entity_poly.type
_entity_poly.pdbx_seq_one_letter_code
_entity_poly.pdbx_strand_id
1 'polypeptide(L)' 'MKKEKGVLDAYFIEGMACIGGCIGGAGCLTHGAKNKSEVDKYGREALEKTISDAISILK' A
#
# COMPACT_ATOMS: atom_id res chain seq x y z
N MET A 1 9.42 12.83 -12.84
CA MET A 1 9.23 11.51 -12.21
C MET A 1 10.48 10.64 -12.40
N LYS A 2 10.82 9.74 -11.46
CA LYS A 2 12.01 8.85 -11.59
C LYS A 2 11.99 8.00 -12.87
N LYS A 3 10.80 7.53 -13.27
CA LYS A 3 10.57 6.82 -14.54
C LYS A 3 10.94 7.66 -15.76
N GLU A 4 10.50 8.92 -15.81
CA GLU A 4 10.78 9.83 -16.94
C GLU A 4 12.27 10.12 -17.11
N LYS A 5 13.05 10.03 -16.03
CA LYS A 5 14.51 10.18 -16.05
C LYS A 5 15.26 8.87 -16.34
N GLY A 6 14.55 7.76 -16.54
CA GLY A 6 15.17 6.44 -16.80
C GLY A 6 15.92 5.81 -15.62
N VAL A 7 15.73 6.32 -14.39
CA VAL A 7 16.48 5.89 -13.19
C VAL A 7 15.64 5.06 -12.21
N LEU A 8 14.47 4.58 -12.65
CA LEU A 8 13.60 3.76 -11.80
C LEU A 8 13.87 2.28 -12.06
N ASP A 9 14.46 1.61 -11.07
CA ASP A 9 14.63 0.15 -11.06
C ASP A 9 13.42 -0.52 -10.40
N ALA A 10 12.27 -0.51 -11.10
CA ALA A 10 11.04 -1.16 -10.64
C ALA A 10 10.14 -1.56 -11.83
N TYR A 11 9.45 -2.69 -11.68
CA TYR A 11 8.55 -3.25 -12.71
C TYR A 11 7.10 -2.80 -12.57
N PHE A 12 6.68 -2.40 -11.36
CA PHE A 12 5.32 -1.97 -11.06
C PHE A 12 5.33 -0.60 -10.37
N ILE A 13 4.39 0.27 -10.76
CA ILE A 13 4.25 1.61 -10.21
C ILE A 13 2.81 1.77 -9.78
N GLU A 14 2.59 1.88 -8.48
CA GLU A 14 1.32 2.27 -7.88
C GLU A 14 1.43 3.70 -7.36
N GLY A 15 0.44 4.53 -7.68
CA GLY A 15 0.36 5.92 -7.22
C GLY A 15 -0.99 6.19 -6.58
N MET A 16 -0.99 6.96 -5.50
CA MET A 16 -2.21 7.38 -4.81
C MET A 16 -2.36 8.89 -4.92
N ALA A 17 -3.56 9.37 -5.28
CA ALA A 17 -3.84 10.80 -5.39
C ALA A 17 -3.83 11.52 -4.03
N CYS A 18 -4.12 10.80 -2.95
CA CYS A 18 -4.21 11.34 -1.60
C CYS A 18 -3.02 10.91 -0.74
N ILE A 19 -2.58 11.79 0.16
CA ILE A 19 -1.54 11.49 1.13
C ILE A 19 -2.05 10.39 2.07
N GLY A 20 -1.33 9.27 2.15
CA GLY A 20 -1.76 8.11 2.94
C GLY A 20 -2.84 7.26 2.28
N GLY A 21 -3.08 7.44 0.98
CA GLY A 21 -4.02 6.61 0.21
C GLY A 21 -5.47 6.99 0.41
N CYS A 22 -6.38 6.08 0.03
CA CYS A 22 -7.83 6.32 0.05
C CYS A 22 -8.35 6.79 1.43
N ILE A 23 -7.74 6.31 2.53
CA ILE A 23 -8.13 6.69 3.89
C ILE A 23 -7.77 8.15 4.23
N GLY A 24 -6.79 8.75 3.56
CA GLY A 24 -6.42 10.15 3.71
C GLY A 24 -7.10 11.09 2.72
N GLY A 25 -8.08 10.60 1.95
CA GLY A 25 -8.77 11.42 0.96
C GLY A 25 -9.71 12.47 1.56
N ALA A 26 -9.92 13.58 0.86
CA ALA A 26 -10.82 14.65 1.30
C ALA A 26 -12.28 14.18 1.51
N GLY A 27 -12.69 13.08 0.87
CA GLY A 27 -13.99 12.43 1.07
C GLY A 27 -14.07 11.50 2.29
N CYS A 28 -12.98 11.30 3.04
CA CYS A 28 -13.00 10.53 4.28
C CYS A 28 -13.59 11.39 5.42
N LEU A 29 -14.91 11.53 5.42
CA LEU A 29 -15.66 12.33 6.40
C LEU A 29 -15.59 11.77 7.83
N THR A 30 -15.27 10.48 7.98
CA THR A 30 -15.35 9.73 9.23
C THR A 30 -14.02 9.16 9.70
N HIS A 31 -12.99 9.15 8.84
CA HIS A 31 -11.74 8.46 9.14
C HIS A 31 -10.65 9.43 9.63
N GLY A 32 -10.51 9.53 10.97
CA GLY A 32 -9.36 10.20 11.60
C GLY A 32 -8.12 9.31 11.73
N ALA A 33 -7.05 9.83 12.35
CA ALA A 33 -5.77 9.14 12.53
C ALA A 33 -5.88 7.74 13.18
N LYS A 34 -6.87 7.54 14.07
CA LYS A 34 -7.15 6.22 14.68
C LYS A 34 -7.57 5.16 13.67
N ASN A 35 -8.27 5.52 12.60
CA ASN A 35 -8.70 4.53 11.61
C ASN A 35 -7.55 4.12 10.70
N LYS A 36 -6.62 5.04 10.44
CA LYS A 36 -5.38 4.72 9.74
C LYS A 36 -4.57 3.66 10.51
N SER A 37 -4.46 3.78 11.84
CA SER A 37 -3.74 2.79 12.63
C SER A 37 -4.39 1.41 12.62
N GLU A 38 -5.72 1.33 12.54
CA GLU A 38 -6.43 0.05 12.41
C GLU A 38 -6.22 -0.58 11.04
N VAL A 39 -6.24 0.21 9.96
CA VAL A 39 -5.89 -0.28 8.61
C VAL A 39 -4.44 -0.78 8.56
N ASP A 40 -3.50 -0.03 9.15
CA ASP A 40 -2.10 -0.44 9.23
C ASP A 40 -1.93 -1.73 10.07
N LYS A 41 -2.72 -1.88 11.15
CA LYS A 41 -2.72 -3.09 11.97
C LYS A 41 -3.23 -4.29 11.18
N TYR A 42 -4.36 -4.15 10.50
CA TYR A 42 -4.91 -5.20 9.64
C TYR A 42 -3.93 -5.59 8.52
N GLY A 43 -3.28 -4.62 7.86
CA GLY A 43 -2.26 -4.92 6.84
C GLY A 43 -1.03 -5.68 7.39
N ARG A 44 -0.72 -5.52 8.69
CA ARG A 44 0.34 -6.30 9.34
C ARG A 44 -0.05 -7.74 9.61
N GLU A 45 -1.33 -8.07 9.69
CA GLU A 45 -1.84 -9.43 9.92
C GLU A 45 -1.60 -10.37 8.74
N ALA A 46 -1.33 -9.85 7.53
CA ALA A 46 -0.94 -10.68 6.37
C ALA A 46 0.32 -11.49 6.70
N LEU A 47 0.27 -12.81 6.56
CA LEU A 47 1.40 -13.69 6.91
C LEU A 47 2.49 -13.64 5.82
N GLU A 48 2.07 -13.44 4.58
CA GLU A 48 2.85 -13.50 3.36
C GLU A 48 3.14 -12.06 2.90
N LYS A 49 4.39 -11.63 3.05
CA LYS A 49 4.78 -10.25 2.74
C LYS A 49 5.26 -10.10 1.30
N THR A 50 5.62 -11.21 0.65
CA THR A 50 6.07 -11.23 -0.74
C THR A 50 5.24 -12.18 -1.58
N ILE A 51 5.29 -11.98 -2.90
CA ILE A 51 4.67 -12.87 -3.88
C ILE A 51 5.24 -14.30 -3.74
N SER A 52 6.53 -14.43 -3.45
CA SER A 52 7.18 -15.73 -3.24
C SER A 52 6.62 -16.47 -2.02
N ASP A 53 6.41 -15.76 -0.90
CA ASP A 53 5.79 -16.33 0.30
C ASP A 53 4.37 -16.82 -0.01
N ALA A 54 3.58 -16.02 -0.73
CA ALA A 54 2.21 -16.36 -1.11
C ALA A 54 2.10 -17.56 -2.06
N ILE A 55 3.12 -17.83 -2.88
CA ILE A 55 3.15 -19.02 -3.75
C ILE A 55 3.63 -20.26 -2.99
N SER A 56 4.43 -20.09 -1.92
CA SER A 56 5.01 -21.21 -1.17
C SER A 56 3.96 -22.10 -0.48
N ILE A 57 2.81 -21.55 -0.10
CA ILE A 57 1.72 -22.27 0.56
C ILE A 57 0.90 -23.17 -0.38
N LEU A 58 1.05 -23.00 -1.70
CA LEU A 58 0.32 -23.75 -2.73
C LEU A 58 1.07 -25.02 -3.20
N LYS A 59 2.29 -25.24 -2.71
CA LYS A 59 3.13 -26.42 -3.02
C LYS A 59 2.98 -27.49 -1.95
#